data_AF-A0A926W016-F1
#
_entry.id   AF-A0A926W016-F1
#
_cell.length_a   1.000
_cell.length_b   1.000
_cell.length_c   1.000
_cell.angle_alpha   90.00
_cell.angle_beta   90.00
_cell.angle_gamma   90.00
#
_symmetry.space_group_name_H-M   'P 1'
#
loop_
_entity.id
_entity.type
_entity.pdbx_description
1 polymer ?
#
loop_
_entity_poly.entity_id
_entity_poly.type
_entity_poly.pdbx_seq_one_letter_code
_entity_poly.pdbx_strand_id
1 'polypeptide(L)'
;MMHSTYTQQAPSSFKLNQTLIADTPRRDEQAIAQAELYSHLETQAEAVAPTLDPLTARDRRIIGEIIQVEPESVRTIWIEGGITVWVQLVGGGRLPFDRNWFATRVAEVKATLPETPLERNERLSDELEKACTVFGLYHGEINWLSFSTKLFQEGRLVGFVGCSQEVWYARPRQYGLNRVAASAEQVIGLLGVRARVAA
;
A
#
# COMPACT_ATOMS: atom_id res chain seq x y z
N MET A 1 70.42 -40.86 -33.98
CA MET A 1 70.20 -42.01 -33.07
C MET A 1 68.71 -42.09 -32.81
N MET A 2 67.98 -42.97 -33.51
CA MET A 2 67.79 -44.41 -33.24
C MET A 2 66.83 -44.69 -32.06
N HIS A 3 65.64 -45.18 -32.45
CA HIS A 3 64.79 -46.22 -31.88
C HIS A 3 64.93 -46.60 -30.38
N SER A 4 63.80 -46.69 -29.66
CA SER A 4 63.09 -47.98 -29.54
C SER A 4 61.83 -47.93 -28.67
N THR A 5 60.88 -48.72 -29.14
CA THR A 5 59.56 -49.17 -28.66
C THR A 5 59.54 -49.81 -27.28
N TYR A 6 58.39 -49.71 -26.59
CA TYR A 6 57.83 -50.87 -25.91
C TYR A 6 56.29 -50.90 -26.03
N THR A 7 55.82 -51.98 -26.64
CA THR A 7 54.44 -52.42 -26.77
C THR A 7 53.97 -53.09 -25.48
N GLN A 8 52.73 -52.87 -25.09
CA GLN A 8 52.01 -53.87 -24.31
C GLN A 8 50.58 -54.01 -24.84
N GLN A 9 50.33 -55.18 -25.40
CA GLN A 9 49.07 -55.64 -25.95
C GLN A 9 48.19 -56.17 -24.81
N ALA A 10 46.91 -55.81 -24.80
CA ALA A 10 45.88 -56.39 -23.94
C ALA A 10 44.76 -57.01 -24.80
N PRO A 11 44.08 -58.06 -24.31
CA PRO A 11 43.66 -59.20 -25.12
C PRO A 11 42.37 -59.00 -25.91
N SER A 12 42.35 -59.62 -27.09
CA SER A 12 41.16 -59.84 -27.91
C SER A 12 40.24 -60.88 -27.28
N SER A 13 39.22 -60.44 -26.56
CA SER A 13 37.96 -61.19 -26.45
C SER A 13 36.95 -60.40 -25.62
N PHE A 14 36.04 -59.68 -26.28
CA PHE A 14 34.63 -59.61 -25.88
C PHE A 14 33.84 -59.14 -27.10
N LYS A 15 33.23 -60.11 -27.81
CA LYS A 15 32.18 -59.82 -28.79
C LYS A 15 30.96 -59.33 -28.01
N LEU A 16 30.70 -58.03 -28.03
CA LEU A 16 29.37 -57.52 -27.69
C LEU A 16 28.57 -57.40 -28.99
N ASN A 17 27.48 -58.16 -29.04
CA ASN A 17 26.60 -58.28 -30.19
C ASN A 17 26.09 -56.89 -30.63
N GLN A 18 26.19 -56.60 -31.93
CA GLN A 18 25.42 -55.55 -32.57
C GLN A 18 23.94 -55.92 -32.43
N THR A 19 23.24 -55.23 -31.53
CA THR A 19 21.80 -55.09 -31.60
C THR A 19 21.54 -53.67 -32.09
N LEU A 20 21.15 -53.54 -33.35
CA LEU A 20 20.48 -52.34 -33.84
C LEU A 20 19.26 -52.09 -32.94
N ILE A 21 19.35 -51.09 -32.06
CA ILE A 21 18.17 -50.48 -31.47
C ILE A 21 18.01 -49.16 -32.20
N ALA A 22 16.90 -49.08 -32.92
CA ALA A 22 16.49 -47.95 -33.74
C ALA A 22 16.64 -46.63 -32.98
N ASP A 23 17.31 -45.67 -33.62
CA ASP A 23 17.21 -44.25 -33.28
C ASP A 23 15.76 -43.80 -33.52
N THR A 24 15.03 -43.47 -32.44
CA THR A 24 13.93 -42.47 -32.26
C THR A 24 12.99 -42.89 -31.11
N PRO A 25 12.30 -42.01 -30.34
CA PRO A 25 12.19 -40.54 -30.38
C PRO A 25 12.23 -39.91 -28.96
N ARG A 26 13.37 -39.86 -28.26
CA ARG A 26 13.39 -39.35 -26.85
C ARG A 26 13.37 -37.81 -26.73
N ARG A 27 13.69 -37.11 -27.82
CA ARG A 27 13.87 -35.64 -27.84
C ARG A 27 12.53 -34.89 -28.01
N ASP A 28 11.56 -35.51 -28.69
CA ASP A 28 10.26 -34.89 -28.97
C ASP A 28 9.34 -34.90 -27.75
N GLU A 29 9.29 -36.03 -27.01
CA GLU A 29 8.50 -36.13 -25.77
C GLU A 29 9.01 -35.17 -24.68
N GLN A 30 10.33 -35.00 -24.60
CA GLN A 30 10.93 -34.06 -23.63
C GLN A 30 10.64 -32.60 -24.01
N ALA A 31 10.63 -32.27 -25.30
CA ALA A 31 10.26 -30.93 -25.78
C ALA A 31 8.78 -30.62 -25.56
N ILE A 32 7.89 -31.62 -25.74
CA ILE A 32 6.46 -31.50 -25.47
C ILE A 32 6.21 -31.31 -23.97
N ALA A 33 6.82 -32.14 -23.12
CA ALA A 33 6.67 -32.02 -21.66
C ALA A 33 7.21 -30.67 -21.12
N GLN A 34 8.28 -30.15 -21.73
CA GLN A 34 8.82 -28.84 -21.38
C GLN A 34 7.86 -27.72 -21.80
N ALA A 35 7.28 -27.78 -22.99
CA ALA A 35 6.30 -26.80 -23.48
C ALA A 35 5.01 -26.82 -22.64
N GLU A 36 4.54 -28.01 -22.24
CA GLU A 36 3.41 -28.17 -21.32
C GLU A 36 3.73 -27.56 -19.94
N LEU A 37 4.92 -27.83 -19.39
CA LEU A 37 5.37 -27.20 -18.14
C LEU A 37 5.43 -25.67 -18.24
N TYR A 38 5.93 -25.12 -19.35
CA TYR A 38 5.94 -23.68 -19.58
C TYR A 38 4.53 -23.11 -19.67
N SER A 39 3.62 -23.77 -20.39
CA SER A 39 2.22 -23.36 -20.49
C SER A 39 1.51 -23.42 -19.13
N HIS A 40 1.75 -24.45 -18.32
CA HIS A 40 1.19 -24.56 -16.98
C HIS A 40 1.76 -23.51 -16.03
N LEU A 41 3.05 -23.18 -16.12
CA LEU A 41 3.69 -22.12 -15.35
C LEU A 41 3.18 -20.73 -15.74
N GLU A 42 2.98 -20.46 -17.04
CA GLU A 42 2.36 -19.21 -17.52
C GLU A 42 0.90 -19.10 -17.04
N THR A 43 0.13 -20.20 -17.15
CA THR A 43 -1.26 -20.25 -16.68
C THR A 43 -1.35 -20.06 -15.16
N GLN A 44 -0.42 -20.64 -14.38
CA GLN A 44 -0.35 -20.40 -12.94
C GLN A 44 0.13 -18.98 -12.61
N ALA A 45 1.08 -18.42 -13.36
CA ALA A 45 1.55 -17.05 -13.16
C ALA A 45 0.43 -16.02 -13.40
N GLU A 46 -0.44 -16.27 -14.39
CA GLU A 46 -1.62 -15.44 -14.66
C GLU A 46 -2.73 -15.64 -13.61
N ALA A 47 -2.90 -16.86 -13.09
CA ALA A 47 -3.88 -17.19 -12.05
C ALA A 47 -3.49 -16.74 -10.62
N VAL A 48 -2.22 -16.41 -10.36
CA VAL A 48 -1.72 -16.05 -9.02
C VAL A 48 -1.66 -14.53 -8.81
N ALA A 49 -1.75 -13.70 -9.85
CA ALA A 49 -1.92 -12.27 -9.65
C ALA A 49 -3.37 -12.00 -9.21
N PRO A 50 -3.64 -11.58 -7.96
CA PRO A 50 -4.96 -11.05 -7.65
C PRO A 50 -5.20 -9.90 -8.63
N THR A 51 -6.29 -9.99 -9.40
CA THR A 51 -6.87 -8.83 -10.10
C THR A 51 -7.40 -7.88 -9.03
N LEU A 52 -6.50 -7.32 -8.24
CA LEU A 52 -6.80 -6.28 -7.28
C LEU A 52 -7.07 -5.05 -8.12
N ASP A 53 -8.36 -4.77 -8.25
CA ASP A 53 -8.82 -3.53 -8.83
C ASP A 53 -8.12 -2.36 -8.11
N PRO A 54 -7.32 -1.54 -8.82
CA PRO A 54 -6.53 -0.50 -8.19
C PRO A 54 -7.40 0.64 -7.62
N LEU A 55 -8.68 0.69 -7.98
CA LEU A 55 -9.62 1.72 -7.53
C LEU A 55 -10.74 1.13 -6.69
N THR A 56 -11.04 1.76 -5.57
CA THR A 56 -12.26 1.45 -4.81
C THR A 56 -13.49 2.04 -5.51
N ALA A 57 -14.69 1.57 -5.14
CA ALA A 57 -15.94 2.16 -5.61
C ALA A 57 -16.06 3.66 -5.25
N ARG A 58 -15.50 4.07 -4.10
CA ARG A 58 -15.45 5.47 -3.68
C ARG A 58 -14.54 6.29 -4.60
N ASP A 59 -13.37 5.76 -4.96
CA ASP A 59 -12.43 6.45 -5.86
C ASP A 59 -13.06 6.67 -7.23
N ARG A 60 -13.70 5.64 -7.79
CA ARG A 60 -14.45 5.75 -9.04
C ARG A 60 -15.56 6.78 -8.98
N ARG A 61 -16.31 6.82 -7.88
CA ARG A 61 -17.34 7.82 -7.67
C ARG A 61 -16.76 9.23 -7.66
N ILE A 62 -15.66 9.44 -6.95
CA ILE A 62 -14.96 10.74 -6.90
C ILE A 62 -14.48 11.13 -8.30
N ILE A 63 -13.78 10.23 -9.00
CA ILE A 63 -13.24 10.52 -10.34
C ILE A 63 -14.37 10.77 -11.33
N GLY A 64 -15.42 9.95 -11.30
CA GLY A 64 -16.61 10.07 -12.14
C GLY A 64 -17.30 11.43 -11.97
N GLU A 65 -17.45 11.90 -10.73
CA GLU A 65 -17.99 13.23 -10.44
C GLU A 65 -17.13 14.35 -11.04
N ILE A 66 -15.80 14.28 -10.89
CA ILE A 66 -14.86 15.31 -11.38
C ILE A 66 -14.94 15.47 -12.90
N ILE A 67 -15.01 14.34 -13.61
CA ILE A 67 -14.97 14.32 -15.09
C ILE A 67 -16.36 14.15 -15.73
N GLN A 68 -17.42 14.13 -14.91
CA GLN A 68 -18.83 14.01 -15.29
C GLN A 68 -19.14 12.75 -16.10
N VAL A 69 -18.71 11.58 -15.61
CA VAL A 69 -19.03 10.27 -16.19
C VAL A 69 -19.52 9.29 -15.13
N GLU A 70 -20.14 8.20 -15.56
CA GLU A 70 -20.52 7.10 -14.67
C GLU A 70 -19.27 6.51 -13.99
N PRO A 71 -19.28 6.27 -12.67
CA PRO A 71 -18.14 5.73 -11.92
C PRO A 71 -17.57 4.46 -12.55
N GLU A 72 -18.43 3.57 -13.02
CA GLU A 72 -18.11 2.28 -13.64
C GLU A 72 -17.39 2.43 -14.97
N SER A 73 -17.48 3.60 -15.61
CA SER A 73 -16.72 3.92 -16.82
C SER A 73 -15.24 4.19 -16.54
N VAL A 74 -14.83 4.39 -15.29
CA VAL A 74 -13.45 4.65 -14.89
C VAL A 74 -12.70 3.33 -14.66
N ARG A 75 -11.66 3.09 -15.46
CA ARG A 75 -10.84 1.87 -15.36
C ARG A 75 -9.66 2.04 -14.41
N THR A 76 -8.88 3.11 -14.56
CA THR A 76 -7.69 3.36 -13.75
C THR A 76 -7.23 4.81 -13.86
N ILE A 77 -6.29 5.19 -13.00
CA ILE A 77 -5.68 6.51 -12.94
C ILE A 77 -4.17 6.36 -12.68
N TRP A 78 -3.35 7.22 -13.26
CA TRP A 78 -1.93 7.31 -12.93
C TRP A 78 -1.41 8.74 -13.07
N ILE A 79 -0.27 9.02 -12.45
CA ILE A 79 0.43 10.29 -12.57
C ILE A 79 1.64 10.09 -13.48
N GLU A 80 1.70 10.89 -14.54
CA GLU A 80 2.84 10.92 -15.45
C GLU A 80 3.65 12.20 -15.23
N GLY A 81 4.98 12.05 -15.14
CA GLY A 81 5.92 13.17 -14.97
C GLY A 81 5.71 13.99 -13.69
N GLY A 82 4.91 13.52 -12.73
CA GLY A 82 4.58 14.24 -11.50
C GLY A 82 3.65 15.46 -11.69
N ILE A 83 3.17 15.71 -12.90
CA ILE A 83 2.45 16.93 -13.29
C ILE A 83 1.09 16.60 -13.91
N THR A 84 0.98 15.51 -14.68
CA THR A 84 -0.26 15.15 -15.36
C THR A 84 -0.90 13.94 -14.72
N VAL A 85 -2.18 14.06 -14.40
CA VAL A 85 -3.03 12.96 -13.99
C VAL A 85 -3.75 12.43 -15.22
N TRP A 86 -3.57 11.15 -15.52
CA TRP A 86 -4.25 10.48 -16.63
C TRP A 86 -5.36 9.58 -16.08
N VAL A 87 -6.57 9.74 -16.62
CA VAL A 87 -7.71 8.86 -16.34
C VAL A 87 -8.00 8.02 -17.58
N GLN A 88 -8.03 6.70 -17.43
CA GLN A 88 -8.39 5.75 -18.49
C GLN A 88 -9.82 5.28 -18.29
N LEU A 89 -10.62 5.34 -19.36
CA LEU A 89 -11.99 4.84 -19.35
C LEU A 89 -12.05 3.39 -19.85
N VAL A 90 -13.11 2.66 -19.45
CA VAL A 90 -13.36 1.27 -19.83
C VAL A 90 -13.62 1.14 -21.34
N GLY A 91 -14.39 2.08 -21.93
CA GLY A 91 -14.68 2.13 -23.36
C GLY A 91 -13.52 2.56 -24.27
N GLY A 92 -12.32 2.69 -23.71
CA GLY A 92 -11.18 3.33 -24.38
C GLY A 92 -11.14 4.85 -24.17
N GLY A 93 -10.02 5.47 -24.50
CA GLY A 93 -9.80 6.91 -24.27
C GLY A 93 -9.05 7.20 -22.97
N ARG A 94 -8.21 8.25 -23.02
CA ARG A 94 -7.39 8.74 -21.92
C ARG A 94 -7.58 10.24 -21.80
N LEU A 95 -7.88 10.70 -20.59
CA LEU A 95 -8.11 12.10 -20.30
C LEU A 95 -6.96 12.63 -19.44
N PRO A 96 -6.18 13.62 -19.92
CA PRO A 96 -5.14 14.28 -19.13
C PRO A 96 -5.71 15.44 -18.32
N PHE A 97 -5.23 15.59 -17.09
CA PHE A 97 -5.55 16.70 -16.20
C PHE A 97 -4.28 17.23 -15.53
N ASP A 98 -4.25 18.53 -15.22
CA ASP A 98 -3.24 19.07 -14.33
C ASP A 98 -3.39 18.46 -12.93
N ARG A 99 -2.28 18.05 -12.33
CA ARG A 99 -2.27 17.36 -11.04
C ARG A 99 -2.83 18.21 -9.91
N ASN A 100 -2.47 19.49 -9.84
CA ASN A 100 -2.90 20.35 -8.74
C ASN A 100 -4.40 20.66 -8.88
N TRP A 101 -4.84 20.96 -10.10
CA TRP A 101 -6.26 21.13 -10.41
C TRP A 101 -7.07 19.89 -10.03
N PHE A 102 -6.59 18.70 -10.42
CA PHE A 102 -7.28 17.45 -10.13
C PHE A 102 -7.33 17.18 -8.61
N ALA A 103 -6.24 17.43 -7.90
CA ALA A 103 -6.19 17.30 -6.44
C ALA A 103 -7.18 18.25 -5.74
N THR A 104 -7.30 19.49 -6.20
CA THR A 104 -8.31 20.43 -5.68
C THR A 104 -9.73 19.89 -5.90
N ARG A 105 -10.04 19.38 -7.09
CA ARG A 105 -11.35 18.78 -7.37
C ARG A 105 -11.64 17.54 -6.53
N VAL A 106 -10.65 16.68 -6.31
CA VAL A 106 -10.77 15.53 -5.40
C VAL A 106 -11.14 15.99 -4.00
N ALA A 107 -10.49 17.04 -3.48
CA ALA A 107 -10.79 17.58 -2.15
C ALA A 107 -12.22 18.16 -2.08
N GLU A 108 -12.65 18.92 -3.09
CA GLU A 108 -14.00 19.47 -3.19
C GLU A 108 -15.07 18.37 -3.18
N VAL A 109 -14.90 17.32 -4.01
CA VAL A 109 -15.85 16.21 -4.06
C VAL A 109 -15.84 15.42 -2.75
N LYS A 110 -14.66 15.13 -2.17
CA LYS A 110 -14.56 14.45 -0.87
C LYS A 110 -15.30 15.19 0.24
N ALA A 111 -15.30 16.53 0.23
CA ALA A 111 -16.01 17.34 1.23
C ALA A 111 -17.54 17.17 1.19
N THR A 112 -18.09 16.68 0.06
CA THR A 112 -19.53 16.37 -0.08
C THR A 112 -19.89 14.94 0.33
N LEU A 113 -18.89 14.07 0.46
CA LEU A 113 -19.07 12.67 0.80
C LEU A 113 -18.91 12.48 2.32
N PRO A 114 -19.56 11.47 2.91
CA PRO A 114 -19.30 11.09 4.28
C PRO A 114 -17.80 10.81 4.49
N GLU A 115 -17.23 11.38 5.54
CA GLU A 115 -15.83 11.19 5.91
C GLU A 115 -15.55 9.70 6.19
N THR A 116 -14.47 9.15 5.65
CA THR A 116 -14.03 7.80 6.03
C THR A 116 -13.44 7.80 7.44
N PRO A 117 -13.39 6.64 8.13
CA PRO A 117 -12.66 6.54 9.40
C PRO A 117 -11.20 6.97 9.31
N LEU A 118 -10.54 6.71 8.16
CA LEU A 118 -9.17 7.13 7.93
C LEU A 118 -9.06 8.66 7.82
N GLU A 119 -9.85 9.28 6.93
CA GLU A 119 -9.86 10.75 6.74
C GLU A 119 -10.20 11.48 8.05
N ARG A 120 -11.18 10.94 8.81
CA ARG A 120 -11.53 11.47 10.14
C ARG A 120 -10.34 11.43 11.07
N ASN A 121 -9.65 10.30 11.13
CA ASN A 121 -8.52 10.14 12.02
C ASN A 121 -7.33 11.02 11.60
N GLU A 122 -7.06 11.17 10.29
CA GLU A 122 -6.06 12.10 9.77
C GLU A 122 -6.38 13.55 10.21
N ARG A 123 -7.62 14.00 10.00
CA ARG A 123 -8.08 15.33 10.44
C ARG A 123 -7.93 15.52 11.96
N LEU A 124 -8.32 14.53 12.75
CA LEU A 124 -8.18 14.59 14.21
C LEU A 124 -6.69 14.60 14.63
N SER A 125 -5.82 13.91 13.88
CA SER A 125 -4.37 13.92 14.12
C SER A 125 -3.80 15.31 13.88
N ASP A 126 -4.17 15.96 12.76
CA ASP A 126 -3.76 17.33 12.46
C ASP A 126 -4.26 18.32 13.52
N GLU A 127 -5.50 18.16 13.99
CA GLU A 127 -6.06 18.98 15.07
C GLU A 127 -5.27 18.79 16.37
N LEU A 128 -4.93 17.54 16.71
CA LEU A 128 -4.15 17.22 17.89
C LEU A 128 -2.73 17.80 17.83
N GLU A 129 -2.06 17.70 16.68
CA GLU A 129 -0.70 18.21 16.49
C GLU A 129 -0.66 19.74 16.63
N LYS A 130 -1.63 20.44 16.03
CA LYS A 130 -1.80 21.90 16.20
C LYS A 130 -2.02 22.25 17.66
N ALA A 131 -2.90 21.55 18.36
CA ALA A 131 -3.14 21.79 19.78
C ALA A 131 -1.89 21.51 20.62
N CYS A 132 -1.19 20.41 20.37
CA CYS A 132 0.07 20.10 21.05
C CYS A 132 1.10 21.20 20.88
N THR A 133 1.21 21.78 19.68
CA THR A 133 2.10 22.91 19.39
C THR A 133 1.77 24.13 20.26
N VAL A 134 0.49 24.46 20.44
CA VAL A 134 0.03 25.57 21.30
C VAL A 134 0.45 25.38 22.77
N PHE A 135 0.40 24.15 23.27
CA PHE A 135 0.74 23.84 24.66
C PHE A 135 2.22 23.43 24.88
N GLY A 136 3.03 23.39 23.83
CA GLY A 136 4.40 22.88 23.91
C GLY A 136 4.46 21.41 24.32
N LEU A 137 3.49 20.63 23.87
CA LEU A 137 3.38 19.19 24.10
C LEU A 137 3.80 18.41 22.86
N TYR A 138 4.06 17.12 23.04
CA TYR A 138 4.11 16.16 21.96
C TYR A 138 3.25 14.95 22.32
N HIS A 139 2.69 14.29 21.31
CA HIS A 139 1.93 13.07 21.50
C HIS A 139 2.78 11.83 21.23
N GLY A 140 2.42 10.71 21.83
CA GLY A 140 2.98 9.41 21.52
C GLY A 140 2.35 8.79 20.26
N GLU A 141 2.50 7.48 20.12
CA GLU A 141 1.81 6.71 19.09
C GLU A 141 0.28 6.82 19.25
N ILE A 142 -0.42 7.04 18.14
CA ILE A 142 -1.88 7.13 18.11
C ILE A 142 -2.44 5.73 17.86
N ASN A 143 -3.30 5.27 18.77
CA ASN A 143 -4.13 4.11 18.50
C ASN A 143 -5.24 4.51 17.52
N TRP A 144 -5.05 4.17 16.25
CA TRP A 144 -5.96 4.54 15.15
C TRP A 144 -7.37 3.92 15.25
N LEU A 145 -7.54 2.80 15.96
CA LEU A 145 -8.87 2.19 16.14
C LEU A 145 -9.76 3.00 17.08
N SER A 146 -9.17 3.56 18.13
CA SER A 146 -9.89 4.31 19.19
C SER A 146 -9.61 5.80 19.18
N PHE A 147 -8.77 6.26 18.25
CA PHE A 147 -8.15 7.59 18.20
C PHE A 147 -7.73 8.06 19.59
N SER A 148 -6.70 7.42 20.17
CA SER A 148 -6.21 7.77 21.51
C SER A 148 -4.70 7.71 21.63
N THR A 149 -4.12 8.58 22.46
CA THR A 149 -2.68 8.67 22.67
C THR A 149 -2.30 9.27 24.03
N LYS A 150 -1.01 9.23 24.34
CA LYS A 150 -0.39 9.86 25.51
C LYS A 150 0.15 11.22 25.12
N LEU A 151 0.03 12.19 26.03
CA LEU A 151 0.62 13.52 25.89
C LEU A 151 1.79 13.68 26.83
N PHE A 152 2.84 14.33 26.34
CA PHE A 152 4.07 14.54 27.07
C PHE A 152 4.54 15.98 26.98
N GLN A 153 5.19 16.44 28.04
CA GLN A 153 5.90 17.70 28.13
C GLN A 153 7.28 17.42 28.67
N GLU A 154 8.34 17.78 27.93
CA GLU A 154 9.74 17.59 28.36
C GLU A 154 10.04 16.17 28.87
N GLY A 155 9.55 15.13 28.17
CA GLY A 155 9.76 13.73 28.58
C GLY A 155 8.78 13.21 29.65
N ARG A 156 7.96 14.07 30.27
CA ARG A 156 7.04 13.70 31.35
C ARG A 156 5.64 13.48 30.82
N LEU A 157 5.00 12.39 31.25
CA LEU A 157 3.60 12.11 30.92
C LEU A 157 2.70 13.14 31.59
N VAL A 158 1.93 13.86 30.77
CA VAL A 158 0.96 14.88 31.19
C VAL A 158 -0.43 14.28 31.34
N GLY A 159 -0.77 13.34 30.45
CA GLY A 159 -2.07 12.68 30.46
C GLY A 159 -2.31 11.88 29.19
N PHE A 160 -3.57 11.54 28.98
CA PHE A 160 -4.05 10.83 27.81
C PHE A 160 -5.12 11.68 27.15
N VAL A 161 -5.17 11.62 25.82
CA VAL A 161 -6.16 12.30 25.00
C VAL A 161 -6.70 11.32 23.96
N GLY A 162 -7.95 11.52 23.55
CA GLY A 162 -8.50 10.82 22.41
C GLY A 162 -9.79 11.47 21.93
N CYS A 163 -10.40 10.88 20.91
CA CYS A 163 -11.65 11.34 20.34
C CYS A 163 -12.59 10.15 20.10
N SER A 164 -13.82 10.24 20.61
CA SER A 164 -14.86 9.23 20.42
C SER A 164 -16.15 9.93 19.98
N GLN A 165 -16.79 9.45 18.91
CA GLN A 165 -18.04 10.02 18.39
C GLN A 165 -17.98 11.55 18.24
N GLU A 166 -16.86 12.06 17.71
CA GLU A 166 -16.61 13.50 17.50
C GLU A 166 -16.45 14.34 18.78
N VAL A 167 -16.40 13.69 19.96
CA VAL A 167 -16.14 14.35 21.23
C VAL A 167 -14.71 14.04 21.67
N TRP A 168 -13.93 15.10 21.86
CA TRP A 168 -12.61 14.99 22.45
C TRP A 168 -12.71 14.66 23.93
N TYR A 169 -11.87 13.75 24.39
CA TYR A 169 -11.73 13.42 25.81
C TYR A 169 -10.27 13.42 26.25
N ALA A 170 -10.04 13.81 27.49
CA ALA A 170 -8.74 13.74 28.13
C ALA A 170 -8.86 13.22 29.55
N ARG A 171 -7.82 12.53 30.00
CA ARG A 171 -7.71 12.02 31.38
C ARG A 171 -6.28 12.23 31.89
N PRO A 172 -6.10 12.82 33.09
CA PRO A 172 -4.77 12.96 33.68
C PRO A 172 -4.10 11.62 34.01
N ARG A 173 -4.90 10.56 34.22
CA ARG A 173 -4.44 9.21 34.60
C ARG A 173 -5.14 8.17 33.73
N GLN A 174 -4.50 7.02 33.53
CA GLN A 174 -4.98 5.94 32.66
C GLN A 174 -6.39 5.44 33.03
N TYR A 175 -6.72 5.41 34.31
CA TYR A 175 -8.03 4.98 34.83
C TYR A 175 -8.83 6.14 35.45
N GLY A 176 -8.52 7.38 35.04
CA GLY A 176 -9.24 8.57 35.49
C GLY A 176 -10.56 8.79 34.74
N LEU A 177 -11.41 9.64 35.30
CA LEU A 177 -12.62 10.12 34.62
C LEU A 177 -12.27 10.92 33.36
N ASN A 178 -13.03 10.70 32.30
CA ASN A 178 -12.91 11.45 31.05
C ASN A 178 -13.41 12.88 31.27
N ARG A 179 -12.58 13.86 30.93
CA ARG A 179 -12.95 15.26 30.75
C ARG A 179 -13.19 15.46 29.26
N VAL A 180 -14.33 16.02 28.88
CA VAL A 180 -14.74 16.12 27.47
C VAL A 180 -14.78 17.56 26.99
N ALA A 181 -14.48 17.78 25.72
CA ALA A 181 -14.58 19.09 25.07
C ALA A 181 -14.86 18.94 23.57
N ALA A 182 -15.17 20.06 22.91
CA ALA A 182 -15.48 20.09 21.48
C ALA A 182 -14.24 20.09 20.58
N SER A 183 -13.05 20.38 21.13
CA SER A 183 -11.79 20.43 20.39
C SER A 183 -10.61 19.88 21.18
N ALA A 184 -9.55 19.50 20.45
CA ALA A 184 -8.29 19.04 21.03
C ALA A 184 -7.67 20.09 21.97
N GLU A 185 -7.70 21.37 21.58
CA GLU A 185 -7.12 22.45 22.37
C GLU A 185 -7.82 22.61 23.72
N GLN A 186 -9.16 22.64 23.70
CA GLN A 186 -9.97 22.74 24.92
C GLN A 186 -9.74 21.54 25.84
N VAL A 187 -9.71 20.33 25.28
CA VAL A 187 -9.56 19.12 26.09
C VAL A 187 -8.17 19.00 26.71
N ILE A 188 -7.12 19.48 26.03
CA ILE A 188 -5.77 19.57 26.58
C ILE A 188 -5.71 20.61 27.69
N GLY A 189 -6.37 21.76 27.52
CA GLY A 189 -6.49 22.76 28.60
C GLY A 189 -7.11 22.17 29.87
N LEU A 190 -8.05 21.23 29.73
CA LEU A 190 -8.64 20.51 30.87
C LEU A 190 -7.64 19.61 31.60
N LEU A 191 -6.45 19.30 31.06
CA LEU A 191 -5.39 18.61 31.80
C LEU A 191 -4.65 19.53 32.78
N GLY A 192 -4.94 20.84 32.78
CA GLY A 192 -4.27 21.82 33.63
C GLY A 192 -2.94 22.33 33.07
N VAL A 193 -2.68 22.07 31.78
CA VAL A 193 -1.52 22.59 31.05
C VAL A 193 -1.79 24.03 30.64
N ARG A 194 -0.77 24.90 30.74
CA ARG A 194 -0.86 26.28 30.27
C ARG A 194 -0.36 26.37 28.83
N ALA A 195 -1.07 27.12 28.00
CA ALA A 195 -0.60 27.45 26.65
C ALA A 195 0.77 28.15 26.72
N ARG A 196 1.62 27.89 25.74
CA ARG A 196 2.91 28.54 25.63
C ARG A 196 2.65 30.01 25.29
N VAL A 197 2.99 30.92 26.19
CA VAL A 197 2.90 32.36 25.91
C VAL A 197 3.91 32.67 24.81
N ALA A 198 3.46 33.22 23.69
CA ALA A 198 4.35 33.72 22.65
C ALA A 198 5.22 34.82 23.27
N ALA A 199 6.54 34.60 23.28
CA ALA A 199 7.54 35.58 23.68
C ALA A 199 7.81 36.57 22.56
#